data_AF-A0A1Q7V7J6-F1
#
_entry.id   AF-A0A1Q7V7J6-F1
#
_cell.length_a   1.000
_cell.length_b   1.000
_cell.length_c   1.000
_cell.angle_alpha   90.00
_cell.angle_beta   90.00
_cell.angle_gamma   90.00
#
_symmetry.space_group_name_H-M   'P 1'
#
loop_
_entity.id
_entity.type
_entity.pdbx_description
1 polymer ?
#
loop_
_entity_poly.entity_id
_entity_poly.type
_entity_poly.pdbx_seq_one_letter_code
_entity_poly.pdbx_strand_id
1 'polypeptide(L)'
;MSSWNDNTAMPPAARWKRILKFYASPGFVAETMNVYLARGLRAGTAQPEADEVIQQRLVPLRDAVRWVMSGTIRDAKTICGLLWLCHQRNSLKPY
;
A
#
# COMPACT_ATOMS: atom_id res chain seq x y z
N MET A 1 5.10 16.67 15.82
CA MET A 1 5.63 15.30 15.66
C MET A 1 5.01 14.48 16.77
N SER A 2 3.75 14.09 16.63
CA SER A 2 2.95 13.60 17.74
C SER A 2 1.93 12.60 17.22
N SER A 3 1.99 11.39 17.79
CA SER A 3 1.11 10.22 17.67
C SER A 3 0.79 9.72 16.25
N TRP A 4 1.68 8.90 15.69
CA TRP A 4 1.25 7.81 14.81
C TRP A 4 1.11 6.58 15.73
N ASN A 5 -0.10 6.29 16.18
CA ASN A 5 -0.38 5.23 17.15
C ASN A 5 -0.05 3.84 16.59
N ASP A 6 0.42 2.98 17.48
CA ASP A 6 0.86 1.58 17.27
C ASP A 6 -0.25 0.58 16.89
N ASN A 7 -1.44 1.03 16.46
CA ASN A 7 -2.60 0.17 16.13
C ASN A 7 -2.62 -0.36 14.69
N THR A 8 -1.54 -0.19 13.93
CA THR A 8 -1.56 -0.65 12.53
C THR A 8 -1.10 -2.10 12.43
N ALA A 9 -1.86 -2.92 11.72
CA ALA A 9 -1.41 -4.21 11.18
C ALA A 9 -0.26 -4.04 10.15
N MET A 10 0.51 -2.95 10.20
CA MET A 10 1.58 -2.61 9.27
C MET A 10 2.92 -2.66 10.01
N PRO A 11 3.91 -3.43 9.51
CA PRO A 11 5.22 -3.50 10.14
C PRO A 11 5.92 -2.12 10.17
N PRO A 12 6.63 -1.76 11.24
CA PRO A 12 7.41 -0.53 11.30
C PRO A 12 8.43 -0.48 10.16
N ALA A 13 8.58 0.70 9.54
CA ALA A 13 9.46 0.93 8.40
C ALA A 13 10.53 1.98 8.71
N ALA A 14 11.77 1.70 8.29
CA ALA A 14 12.88 2.64 8.46
C ALA A 14 12.79 3.86 7.54
N ARG A 15 12.15 3.73 6.36
CA ARG A 15 12.09 4.81 5.36
C ARG A 15 10.72 4.86 4.68
N TRP A 16 10.18 6.06 4.58
CA TRP A 16 8.90 6.35 3.93
C TRP A 16 9.11 7.35 2.79
N LYS A 17 8.54 7.06 1.62
CA LYS A 17 8.53 7.98 0.47
C LYS A 17 7.10 8.10 -0.05
N ARG A 18 6.56 9.31 -0.13
CA ARG A 18 5.27 9.54 -0.82
C ARG A 18 5.43 9.26 -2.31
N ILE A 19 4.57 8.44 -2.87
CA ILE A 19 4.64 8.02 -4.29
C ILE A 19 3.48 8.55 -5.12
N LEU A 20 2.30 8.70 -4.52
CA LEU A 20 1.10 9.20 -5.20
C LEU A 20 0.23 10.02 -4.23
N LYS A 21 -0.51 10.99 -4.78
CA LYS A 21 -1.63 11.68 -4.14
C LYS A 21 -2.77 11.75 -5.16
N PHE A 22 -3.95 11.26 -4.81
CA PHE A 22 -5.09 11.22 -5.72
C PHE A 22 -6.42 11.38 -4.97
N TYR A 23 -7.50 11.68 -5.68
CA TYR A 23 -8.85 11.74 -5.12
C TYR A 23 -9.49 10.37 -5.10
N ALA A 24 -10.10 9.98 -3.97
CA ALA A 24 -10.73 8.67 -3.84
C ALA A 24 -11.94 8.52 -4.77
N SER A 25 -12.81 9.54 -4.84
CA SER A 25 -13.95 9.60 -5.75
C SER A 25 -14.19 11.06 -6.18
N PRO A 26 -13.47 11.54 -7.22
CA PRO A 26 -13.61 12.91 -7.71
C PRO A 26 -15.04 13.13 -8.21
N GLY A 27 -15.70 14.17 -7.70
CA GLY A 27 -17.11 14.47 -8.00
C GLY A 27 -18.10 14.02 -6.92
N PHE A 28 -17.65 13.24 -5.92
CA PHE A 28 -18.49 12.87 -4.76
C PHE A 28 -17.88 13.30 -3.43
N VAL A 29 -16.59 13.02 -3.20
CA VAL A 29 -15.88 13.41 -1.97
C VAL A 29 -14.64 14.24 -2.26
N ALA A 30 -14.34 15.18 -1.36
CA ALA A 30 -13.10 15.95 -1.39
C ALA A 30 -11.90 15.20 -0.76
N GLU A 31 -12.11 13.97 -0.30
CA GLU A 31 -11.08 13.16 0.33
C GLU A 31 -9.92 12.86 -0.63
N THR A 32 -8.70 13.10 -0.14
CA THR A 32 -7.47 12.78 -0.87
C THR A 32 -6.75 11.61 -0.22
N MET A 33 -6.35 10.65 -1.04
CA MET A 33 -5.57 9.50 -0.63
C MET A 33 -4.09 9.77 -0.89
N ASN A 34 -3.24 9.49 0.09
CA ASN A 34 -1.78 9.59 -0.04
C ASN A 34 -1.19 8.19 0.04
N VAL A 35 -0.43 7.78 -0.98
CA VAL A 35 0.21 6.47 -1.02
C VAL A 35 1.70 6.62 -0.74
N TYR A 36 2.22 5.79 0.15
CA TYR A 36 3.63 5.79 0.55
C TYR A 36 4.28 4.44 0.26
N LEU A 37 5.54 4.50 -0.18
CA LEU A 37 6.43 3.34 -0.23
C LEU A 37 7.22 3.25 1.07
N ALA A 38 6.95 2.19 1.82
CA ALA A 38 7.67 1.84 3.03
C ALA A 38 8.83 0.88 2.71
N ARG A 39 10.02 1.13 3.27
CA ARG A 39 11.21 0.27 3.10
C ARG A 39 11.90 0.03 4.43
N GLY A 40 12.59 -1.11 4.52
CA GLY A 40 13.22 -1.56 5.77
C GLY A 40 12.14 -1.93 6.80
N LEU A 41 11.15 -2.71 6.35
CA LEU A 41 10.08 -3.21 7.20
C LEU A 41 10.66 -4.22 8.21
N ARG A 42 10.27 -4.11 9.47
CA ARG A 42 10.56 -5.09 10.52
C ARG A 42 9.26 -5.74 10.94
N ALA A 43 9.26 -7.04 11.20
CA ALA A 43 8.07 -7.70 11.74
C ALA A 43 7.63 -7.01 13.04
N GLY A 44 6.38 -6.56 13.07
CA GLY A 44 5.73 -6.01 14.25
C GLY A 44 4.64 -6.96 14.73
N THR A 45 4.23 -6.82 15.98
CA THR A 45 3.07 -7.53 16.53
C THR A 45 1.80 -6.82 16.05
N ALA A 46 0.93 -7.52 15.34
CA ALA A 46 -0.36 -6.96 14.93
C ALA A 46 -1.26 -6.76 16.17
N GLN A 47 -1.85 -5.58 16.29
CA GLN A 47 -2.81 -5.23 17.35
C GLN A 47 -4.05 -4.58 16.70
N PRO A 48 -4.87 -5.35 15.96
CA PRO A 48 -6.10 -4.83 15.37
C PRO A 48 -7.12 -4.50 16.48
N GLU A 49 -8.01 -3.55 16.20
CA GLU A 49 -9.16 -3.28 17.07
C GLU A 49 -10.15 -4.46 17.07
N ALA A 50 -11.04 -4.49 18.06
CA ALA A 50 -11.98 -5.62 18.25
C ALA A 50 -12.92 -5.86 17.05
N ASP A 51 -13.18 -4.84 16.24
CA ASP A 51 -14.01 -4.87 15.02
C ASP A 51 -13.19 -5.02 13.73
N GLU A 52 -11.87 -5.06 13.80
CA GLU A 52 -10.99 -5.19 12.64
C GLU A 52 -10.64 -6.65 12.32
N VAL A 53 -11.14 -7.15 11.18
CA VAL A 53 -10.76 -8.47 10.66
C VAL A 53 -9.71 -8.31 9.56
N ILE A 54 -8.42 -8.30 9.95
CA ILE A 54 -7.29 -8.07 9.03
C ILE A 54 -6.35 -9.27 9.02
N GLN A 55 -5.99 -9.75 7.83
CA GLN A 55 -4.98 -10.79 7.63
C GLN A 55 -3.81 -10.27 6.79
N GLN A 56 -2.59 -10.46 7.30
CA GLN A 56 -1.37 -10.15 6.56
C GLN A 56 -0.99 -11.29 5.61
N ARG A 57 -0.62 -10.95 4.38
CA ARG A 57 -0.08 -11.90 3.40
C ARG A 57 1.09 -11.28 2.64
N LEU A 58 2.20 -12.03 2.56
CA LEU A 58 3.31 -11.70 1.67
C LEU A 58 3.02 -12.30 0.30
N VAL A 59 3.05 -11.45 -0.73
CA VAL A 59 2.70 -11.83 -2.09
C VAL A 59 3.79 -11.32 -3.04
N PRO A 60 4.29 -12.15 -3.97
CA PRO A 60 5.19 -11.67 -5.01
C PRO A 60 4.53 -10.56 -5.83
N LEU A 61 5.27 -9.48 -6.12
CA LEU A 61 4.72 -8.33 -6.85
C LEU A 61 4.07 -8.73 -8.19
N ARG A 62 4.66 -9.70 -8.91
CA ARG A 62 4.11 -10.20 -10.17
C ARG A 62 2.70 -10.77 -9.99
N ASP A 63 2.46 -11.48 -8.89
CA ASP A 63 1.17 -12.13 -8.60
C ASP A 63 0.13 -11.10 -8.17
N ALA A 64 0.54 -10.14 -7.33
CA ALA A 64 -0.31 -9.02 -6.96
C ALA A 64 -0.75 -8.20 -8.18
N VAL A 65 0.16 -7.96 -9.15
CA VAL A 65 -0.19 -7.31 -10.42
C VAL A 65 -1.15 -8.18 -11.24
N ARG A 66 -0.97 -9.50 -11.29
CA ARG A 66 -1.93 -10.39 -11.95
C ARG A 66 -3.33 -10.28 -11.32
N TRP A 67 -3.42 -10.19 -9.99
CA TRP A 67 -4.70 -10.01 -9.28
C TRP A 67 -5.36 -8.66 -9.55
N VAL A 68 -4.57 -7.60 -9.78
CA VAL A 68 -5.10 -6.32 -10.27
C VAL A 68 -5.69 -6.51 -11.67
N MET A 69 -4.94 -7.13 -12.60
CA MET A 69 -5.38 -7.30 -13.98
C MET A 69 -6.58 -8.24 -14.13
N SER A 70 -6.72 -9.24 -13.25
CA SER A 70 -7.88 -10.14 -13.21
C SER A 70 -9.11 -9.54 -12.51
N GLY A 71 -8.99 -8.35 -11.92
CA GLY A 71 -10.05 -7.73 -11.13
C GLY A 71 -10.32 -8.42 -9.78
N THR A 72 -9.39 -9.24 -9.29
CA THR A 72 -9.43 -9.79 -7.92
C THR A 72 -9.15 -8.68 -6.90
N ILE A 73 -8.20 -7.79 -7.19
CA ILE A 73 -8.00 -6.54 -6.45
C ILE A 73 -8.77 -5.44 -7.18
N ARG A 74 -9.69 -4.79 -6.46
CA ARG A 74 -10.56 -3.70 -6.98
C ARG A 74 -10.40 -2.37 -6.25
N ASP A 75 -9.65 -2.37 -5.16
CA ASP A 75 -9.42 -1.19 -4.34
C ASP A 75 -8.42 -0.23 -5.00
N ALA A 76 -8.82 1.03 -5.20
CA ALA A 76 -8.08 2.01 -5.99
C ALA A 76 -6.67 2.29 -5.42
N LYS A 77 -6.53 2.49 -4.11
CA LYS A 77 -5.23 2.76 -3.48
C LYS A 77 -4.27 1.59 -3.65
N THR A 78 -4.76 0.36 -3.55
CA THR A 78 -3.97 -0.86 -3.77
C THR A 78 -3.54 -0.97 -5.23
N ILE A 79 -4.45 -0.77 -6.19
CA ILE A 79 -4.15 -0.80 -7.62
C ILE A 79 -3.09 0.23 -7.98
N CYS A 80 -3.29 1.49 -7.57
CA CYS A 80 -2.37 2.58 -7.84
C CYS A 80 -0.96 2.29 -7.29
N GLY A 81 -0.87 1.83 -6.04
CA GLY A 81 0.41 1.50 -5.41
C GLY A 81 1.15 0.35 -6.10
N LEU A 82 0.45 -0.74 -6.42
CA LEU A 82 1.04 -1.92 -7.07
C LEU A 82 1.53 -1.64 -8.48
N LEU A 83 0.73 -0.94 -9.30
CA LEU A 83 1.09 -0.61 -10.67
C LEU A 83 2.25 0.39 -10.71
N TRP A 84 2.25 1.40 -9.83
CA TRP A 84 3.39 2.31 -9.69
C TRP A 84 4.68 1.54 -9.34
N LEU A 85 4.62 0.63 -8.37
CA LEU A 85 5.79 -0.15 -7.95
C LEU A 85 6.29 -1.08 -9.06
N CYS A 86 5.38 -1.71 -9.81
CA CYS A 86 5.70 -2.54 -10.97
C CYS A 86 6.44 -1.73 -12.05
N HIS A 87 5.87 -0.58 -12.42
CA HIS A 87 6.48 0.32 -13.41
C HIS A 87 7.88 0.74 -12.97
N GLN A 88 8.05 1.19 -11.72
CA GLN A 88 9.33 1.62 -11.18
C GLN A 88 10.39 0.50 -11.19
N ARG A 89 10.03 -0.76 -10.90
CA ARG A 89 10.98 -1.88 -10.95
C ARG A 89 11.42 -2.24 -12.35
N ASN A 90 10.55 -2.06 -13.34
CA ASN A 90 10.88 -2.30 -14.74
C ASN A 90 11.81 -1.22 -15.28
N SER A 91 11.60 0.04 -14.90
CA SER A 91 12.48 1.16 -15.28
C SER A 91 13.90 1.08 -14.69
N LEU A 92 14.11 0.25 -13.66
CA LEU A 92 15.40 0.06 -12.99
C LEU A 92 16.21 -1.14 -13.51
N LYS A 93 15.66 -1.94 -14.44
CA LYS A 93 16.44 -2.97 -15.14
C LYS A 93 17.00 -2.37 -16.43
N PRO A 94 18.30 -2.05 -16.51
CA PRO A 94 18.91 -1.77 -17.81
C PRO A 94 18.84 -3.03 -18.67
N TYR A 95 18.53 -2.86 -19.95
CA TYR A 95 18.63 -3.92 -20.96
C TYR A 95 20.08 -4.35 -21.14
#